data_AF-A0A530CHV1-F1
#
_entry.id   AF-A0A530CHV1-F1
#
_cell.length_a   1.000
_cell.length_b   1.000
_cell.length_c   1.000
_cell.angle_alpha   90.00
_cell.angle_beta   90.00
_cell.angle_gamma   90.00
#
_symmetry.space_group_name_H-M   'P 1'
#
loop_
_entity.id
_entity.type
_entity.pdbx_description
1 polymer ?
#
loop_
_entity_poly.entity_id
_entity_poly.type
_entity_poly.pdbx_seq_one_letter_code
_entity_poly.pdbx_strand_id
1 'polypeptide(L)'
;MANVFITEYCKLGMDQQGKMVLAGFEPAVAEQVIANPVASTQSSAFNALTTFVMVHVDAAAHVKFGANPTAVTTAGHMSAGETRFYAVQPGQSIKIAAINGA
;
A
#
# COMPACT_ATOMS: atom_id res chain seq x y z
N MET A 1 9.29 -8.83 -12.58
CA MET A 1 7.89 -9.28 -12.50
C MET A 1 7.34 -8.69 -11.22
N ALA A 2 6.24 -7.93 -11.25
CA ALA A 2 5.96 -6.97 -10.20
C ALA A 2 5.65 -7.65 -8.85
N ASN A 3 6.29 -7.20 -7.78
CA ASN A 3 5.87 -7.38 -6.42
C ASN A 3 5.41 -6.02 -5.89
N VAL A 4 4.25 -6.01 -5.24
CA VAL A 4 3.73 -4.83 -4.56
C VAL A 4 3.88 -5.05 -3.06
N PHE A 5 4.82 -4.33 -2.47
CA PHE A 5 5.07 -4.32 -1.03
C PHE A 5 4.21 -3.26 -0.37
N ILE A 6 3.52 -3.63 0.71
CA ILE A 6 2.60 -2.78 1.43
C ILE A 6 3.01 -2.81 2.90
N THR A 7 3.40 -1.65 3.43
CA THR A 7 3.68 -1.47 4.86
C THR A 7 2.58 -0.61 5.46
N GLU A 8 1.94 -1.11 6.51
CA GLU A 8 0.79 -0.49 7.16
C GLU A 8 1.21 0.28 8.41
N TYR A 9 0.79 1.54 8.51
CA TYR A 9 1.10 2.41 9.64
C TYR A 9 -0.16 2.99 10.27
N CYS A 10 -0.13 3.21 11.59
CA CYS A 10 -1.19 3.91 12.32
C CYS A 10 -0.85 5.37 12.62
N LYS A 11 0.44 5.75 12.57
CA LYS A 11 0.91 7.12 12.85
C LYS A 11 2.24 7.42 12.17
N LEU A 12 2.52 8.71 11.99
CA LEU A 12 3.80 9.22 11.54
C LEU A 12 4.81 9.31 12.68
N GLY A 13 6.09 9.35 12.34
CA GLY A 13 7.18 9.60 13.26
C GLY A 13 7.13 10.99 13.89
N MET A 14 7.80 11.15 15.03
CA MET A 14 8.02 12.43 15.69
C MET A 14 9.52 12.65 15.91
N ASP A 15 9.98 13.89 15.75
CA ASP A 15 11.35 14.29 16.09
C ASP A 15 11.52 14.51 17.60
N GLN A 16 12.74 14.86 18.04
CA GLN A 16 13.04 15.10 19.46
C GLN A 16 12.24 16.27 20.08
N GLN A 17 11.73 17.18 19.25
CA GLN A 17 10.92 18.33 19.67
C GLN A 17 9.41 18.04 19.62
N GLY A 18 9.02 16.80 19.30
CA GLY A 18 7.62 16.39 19.18
C GLY A 18 6.94 16.85 17.89
N LYS A 19 7.68 17.32 16.88
CA LYS A 19 7.12 17.65 15.56
C LYS A 19 7.00 16.40 14.70
N MET A 20 5.92 16.32 13.93
CA MET A 20 5.70 15.20 13.01
C MET A 20 6.74 15.23 11.88
N VAL A 21 7.26 14.06 11.52
CA VAL A 21 8.10 13.84 10.33
C VAL A 21 7.34 13.00 9.31
N LEU A 22 7.58 13.22 8.02
CA LEU A 22 6.95 12.46 6.93
C LEU A 22 7.59 11.07 6.76
N ALA A 23 7.61 10.31 7.85
CA ALA A 23 8.11 8.95 7.91
C ALA A 23 7.11 8.08 8.68
N GLY A 24 6.95 6.82 8.28
CA GLY A 24 6.20 5.83 9.06
C GLY A 24 6.80 5.67 10.45
N PHE A 25 5.97 5.49 11.47
CA PHE A 25 6.46 5.16 12.81
C PHE A 25 6.61 3.65 12.96
N GLU A 26 7.85 3.19 13.11
CA GLU A 26 8.15 1.79 13.35
C GLU A 26 7.98 1.39 14.83
N PRO A 27 7.57 0.15 15.14
CA PRO A 27 7.24 -0.92 14.19
C PRO A 27 5.92 -0.69 13.45
N ALA A 28 5.89 -1.07 12.17
CA ALA A 28 4.69 -1.09 11.36
C ALA A 28 3.58 -1.95 12.00
N VAL A 29 2.33 -1.61 11.71
CA VAL A 29 1.15 -2.34 12.20
C VAL A 29 1.08 -3.72 11.56
N ALA A 30 1.40 -3.79 10.27
CA ALA A 30 1.46 -5.01 9.49
C ALA A 30 2.27 -4.78 8.21
N GLU A 31 2.72 -5.87 7.61
CA GLU A 31 3.38 -5.88 6.32
C GLU A 31 2.70 -6.94 5.43
N GLN A 32 2.50 -6.59 4.16
CA GLN A 32 1.91 -7.47 3.17
C GLN A 32 2.68 -7.39 1.85
N VAL A 33 2.62 -8.47 1.07
CA VAL A 33 3.14 -8.50 -0.30
C VAL A 33 2.10 -9.12 -1.23
N ILE A 34 1.84 -8.45 -2.35
CA ILE A 34 1.14 -9.04 -3.49
C ILE A 34 2.22 -9.49 -4.47
N ALA A 35 2.55 -10.78 -4.43
CA ALA A 35 3.59 -11.36 -5.27
C ALA A 35 3.04 -11.66 -6.67
N ASN A 36 3.73 -11.18 -7.70
CA ASN A 36 3.45 -11.45 -9.11
C ASN A 36 1.95 -11.38 -9.50
N PRO A 37 1.32 -10.20 -9.48
CA PRO A 37 -0.08 -10.05 -9.85
C PRO A 37 -0.25 -10.06 -11.39
N VAL A 38 -0.13 -11.24 -12.02
CA VAL A 38 -0.38 -11.42 -13.47
C VAL A 38 -1.85 -11.12 -13.82
N ALA A 39 -2.76 -11.42 -12.89
CA ALA A 39 -4.13 -10.98 -12.89
C ALA A 39 -4.38 -10.04 -11.70
N SER A 40 -5.57 -9.45 -11.61
CA SER A 40 -5.97 -8.64 -10.45
C SER A 40 -5.96 -9.48 -9.18
N THR A 41 -4.93 -9.31 -8.35
CA THR A 41 -4.77 -10.00 -7.07
C THR A 41 -4.92 -9.01 -5.93
N GLN A 42 -5.71 -9.36 -4.92
CA GLN A 42 -5.93 -8.56 -3.72
C GLN A 42 -4.94 -8.94 -2.61
N SER A 43 -4.56 -7.94 -1.82
CA SER A 43 -4.01 -8.10 -0.48
C SER A 43 -5.08 -8.59 0.52
N SER A 44 -4.64 -8.95 1.72
CA SER A 44 -5.56 -9.12 2.85
C SER A 44 -6.14 -7.76 3.27
N ALA A 45 -7.28 -7.79 3.96
CA ALA A 45 -7.82 -6.57 4.55
C ALA A 45 -6.78 -5.95 5.48
N PHE A 46 -6.58 -4.64 5.35
CA PHE A 46 -5.72 -3.87 6.23
C PHE A 46 -6.17 -4.00 7.67
N ASN A 47 -5.19 -3.89 8.56
CA ASN A 47 -5.45 -3.89 9.99
C ASN A 47 -6.44 -2.76 10.34
N ALA A 48 -7.30 -3.00 11.32
CA ALA A 48 -8.29 -2.02 11.76
C ALA A 48 -7.65 -0.70 12.24
N LEU A 49 -6.38 -0.72 12.66
CA LEU A 49 -5.62 0.45 13.13
C LEU A 49 -4.87 1.19 12.02
N THR A 50 -4.84 0.68 10.79
CA THR A 50 -4.07 1.27 9.69
C THR A 50 -4.72 2.58 9.24
N THR A 51 -3.95 3.67 9.29
CA THR A 51 -4.37 5.03 8.89
C THR A 51 -3.72 5.47 7.59
N PHE A 52 -2.57 4.90 7.24
CA PHE A 52 -1.94 5.06 5.94
C PHE A 52 -1.05 3.86 5.63
N VAL A 53 -0.69 3.73 4.36
CA VAL A 53 0.21 2.70 3.85
C VAL A 53 1.34 3.31 3.04
N MET A 54 2.52 2.73 3.15
CA MET A 54 3.59 2.87 2.16
C MET A 54 3.42 1.73 1.16
N VAL A 55 3.40 2.06 -0.14
CA VAL A 55 3.35 1.09 -1.22
C VAL A 55 4.61 1.24 -2.05
N HIS A 56 5.36 0.15 -2.21
CA HIS A 56 6.51 0.08 -3.09
C HIS A 56 6.30 -0.99 -4.16
N VAL A 57 6.73 -0.70 -5.39
CA VAL A 57 6.66 -1.66 -6.51
C VAL A 57 8.03 -1.86 -7.13
N ASP A 58 8.44 -3.13 -7.33
CA ASP A 58 9.74 -3.44 -7.95
C ASP A 58 9.68 -3.47 -9.49
N ALA A 59 8.49 -3.49 -10.07
CA ALA A 59 8.21 -3.34 -11.50
C ALA A 59 6.90 -2.57 -11.70
N ALA A 60 6.63 -2.11 -12.93
CA ALA A 60 5.42 -1.36 -13.22
C ALA A 60 4.16 -2.15 -12.85
N ALA A 61 3.21 -1.47 -12.19
CA ALA A 61 1.97 -2.08 -11.72
C ALA A 61 0.83 -1.07 -11.70
N HIS A 62 -0.40 -1.57 -11.82
CA HIS A 62 -1.61 -0.79 -11.55
C HIS A 62 -2.22 -1.24 -10.22
N VAL A 63 -2.52 -0.29 -9.35
CA VAL A 63 -3.09 -0.54 -8.03
C VAL A 63 -4.47 0.09 -7.87
N LYS A 64 -5.33 -0.53 -7.07
CA LYS A 64 -6.65 -0.02 -6.71
C LYS A 64 -7.01 -0.34 -5.27
N PHE A 65 -7.50 0.66 -4.54
CA PHE A 65 -7.97 0.53 -3.16
C PHE A 65 -9.48 0.26 -3.09
N GLY A 66 -9.94 -0.49 -2.09
CA GLY A 66 -11.36 -0.68 -1.79
C GLY A 66 -11.61 -1.87 -0.87
N ALA A 67 -12.86 -2.14 -0.48
CA ALA A 67 -13.19 -3.31 0.35
C ALA A 67 -13.10 -4.64 -0.43
N ASN A 68 -13.43 -4.60 -1.73
CA ASN A 68 -13.28 -5.72 -2.66
C ASN A 68 -12.78 -5.19 -4.03
N PRO A 69 -11.53 -4.70 -4.12
CA PRO A 69 -11.06 -4.00 -5.30
C PRO A 69 -10.67 -4.98 -6.43
N THR A 70 -10.92 -4.56 -7.67
CA THR A 70 -10.39 -5.22 -8.88
C THR A 70 -9.49 -4.24 -9.61
N ALA A 71 -8.19 -4.51 -9.65
CA ALA A 71 -7.23 -3.72 -10.39
C ALA A 71 -7.37 -3.98 -11.89
N VAL A 72 -7.25 -2.92 -12.68
CA VAL A 72 -7.30 -2.97 -14.14
C VAL A 72 -6.16 -2.12 -14.69
N THR A 73 -5.78 -2.32 -15.95
CA THR A 73 -4.68 -1.58 -16.60
C THR A 73 -4.94 -0.08 -16.79
N THR A 74 -6.16 0.37 -16.50
CA THR A 74 -6.52 1.80 -16.46
C THR A 74 -6.62 2.35 -15.02
N ALA A 75 -6.33 1.53 -14.01
CA ALA A 75 -6.27 1.96 -12.62
C ALA A 75 -4.96 2.71 -12.32
N GLY A 76 -4.75 3.09 -11.06
CA GLY A 76 -3.63 3.92 -10.64
C GLY A 76 -2.28 3.28 -10.98
N HIS A 77 -1.56 3.86 -11.94
CA HIS A 77 -0.27 3.38 -12.39
C HIS A 77 0.85 3.78 -11.43
N MET A 78 1.75 2.84 -11.15
CA MET A 78 3.01 3.02 -10.44
C MET A 78 4.15 2.50 -11.31
N SER A 79 5.17 3.33 -11.51
CA SER A 79 6.37 2.97 -12.28
C SER A 79 7.26 2.02 -11.49
N ALA A 80 8.11 1.25 -12.19
CA ALA A 80 9.07 0.36 -11.53
C ALA A 80 9.99 1.14 -10.55
N GLY A 81 10.16 0.60 -9.34
CA GLY A 81 10.96 1.21 -8.27
C GLY A 81 10.26 2.36 -7.53
N GLU A 82 9.00 2.65 -7.83
CA GLU A 82 8.28 3.76 -7.22
C GLU A 82 7.77 3.42 -5.81
N THR A 83 7.90 4.39 -4.91
CA THR A 83 7.34 4.35 -3.56
C THR A 83 6.34 5.49 -3.39
N ARG A 84 5.13 5.17 -2.92
CA ARG A 84 4.08 6.16 -2.62
C ARG A 84 3.47 5.91 -1.25
N PHE A 85 2.96 6.99 -0.64
CA PHE A 85 2.21 6.94 0.60
C PHE A 85 0.75 7.28 0.35
N TYR A 86 -0.16 6.49 0.91
CA TYR A 86 -1.60 6.68 0.75
C TYR A 86 -2.30 6.63 2.11
N ALA A 87 -3.08 7.67 2.42
CA ALA A 87 -3.99 7.62 3.56
C ALA A 87 -5.12 6.63 3.28
N VAL A 88 -5.55 5.90 4.31
CA VAL A 88 -6.65 4.95 4.24
C VAL A 88 -7.59 5.15 5.44
N GLN A 89 -8.86 4.83 5.26
CA GLN A 89 -9.82 4.94 6.35
C GLN A 89 -9.71 3.72 7.27
N PRO A 90 -9.36 3.90 8.56
CA PRO A 90 -9.21 2.79 9.50
C PRO A 90 -10.52 2.02 9.71
N GLY A 91 -10.42 0.72 9.98
CA GLY A 91 -11.57 -0.13 10.30
C GLY A 91 -12.54 -0.41 9.15
N GLN A 92 -12.26 0.03 7.93
CA GLN A 92 -13.14 -0.18 6.76
C GLN A 92 -12.85 -1.44 5.96
N SER A 93 -12.01 -2.35 6.48
CA SER A 93 -11.57 -3.57 5.76
C SER A 93 -11.05 -3.29 4.34
N ILE A 94 -10.38 -2.14 4.16
CA ILE A 94 -9.79 -1.74 2.88
C ILE A 94 -8.69 -2.72 2.51
N LYS A 95 -8.57 -3.01 1.22
CA LYS A 95 -7.52 -3.77 0.58
C LYS A 95 -6.92 -2.94 -0.55
N ILE A 96 -5.73 -3.33 -1.00
CA ILE A 96 -5.20 -3.00 -2.33
C ILE A 96 -5.31 -4.24 -3.23
N ALA A 97 -5.79 -4.04 -4.45
CA ALA A 97 -5.55 -4.95 -5.56
C ALA A 97 -4.43 -4.42 -6.43
N ALA A 98 -3.64 -5.33 -7.00
CA ALA A 98 -2.62 -5.01 -8.00
C ALA A 98 -2.79 -5.88 -9.25
N ILE A 99 -2.34 -5.36 -10.39
CA ILE A 99 -2.13 -6.11 -11.64
C ILE A 99 -0.86 -5.57 -12.31
N ASN A 100 -0.09 -6.44 -12.97
CA ASN A 100 1.13 -6.05 -13.68
C ASN A 100 0.84 -4.93 -14.71
N GLY A 101 1.69 -3.91 -14.71
CA GLY A 101 1.76 -2.90 -15.76
C GLY A 101 2.62 -3.48 -16.89
N ALA A 102 2.05 -3.54 -18.09
CA ALA A 102 2.79 -3.96 -19.29
C ALA A 102 3.85 -2.91 -19.67
#